data_AF-A0A954BYR6-F1
#
_entry.id   AF-A0A954BYR6-F1
#
_cell.length_a   1.000
_cell.length_b   1.000
_cell.length_c   1.000
_cell.angle_alpha   90.00
_cell.angle_beta   90.00
_cell.angle_gamma   90.00
#
_symmetry.space_group_name_H-M   'P 1'
#
loop_
_entity.id
_entity.type
_entity.pdbx_description
1 polymer ?
#
loop_
_entity_poly.entity_id
_entity_poly.type
_entity_poly.pdbx_seq_one_letter_code
_entity_poly.pdbx_strand_id
1 'polypeptide(L)'
;MRLVTLLVLLFASALSAATFYVDPARGKESNNGSKAAPWSTLEAVVNGGHLRDVQPGDTILLRDGMHGRVVFSGRNEDFITIAADEGCRPKLSYLEITSGTKWHIKGLTISASFGDPYDGAMLKFADGGESEQITVEDCFVYGALDASKWTAEQWMKCNSGITMGRYGKGHLLRNNYVMNTRFGIALCAEDSTCEGNVVSHFSGDGIRTTRDGQVVQHNVIRNVCVSAKDGDDNHDDAIQCFLFNKGTGTVRNVTIRENLIIMRESEELPWLADMQAIGCFDGPLIGFLVEGNVINTSHWHGVTLFDAQDCKILSNVAYTQWTEAKLRPWVQLGGKNKGEIKGNTVKDNYAYTFDLKADKDVVAENNKVVTEDIYNTRREELLKLINEKYGDVHPAAGFRRVGLEKPRWLEGRVVEGENGKVIDSVQSSLNQGKLIVLFVFTRDVKDKRGTETSTEFEREVLDDEAVGKLLDDCATVGVQLGDDLPRDVKKRYGISKSPQVVILNPDGSEAWSGKPNNAKALIKKLESARDELANPGGD
;
A
#
# COMPACT_ATOMS: atom_id res chain seq x y z
N MET A 1 75.11 -16.04 8.77
CA MET A 1 73.68 -16.30 9.06
C MET A 1 72.85 -15.17 8.48
N ARG A 2 72.15 -15.40 7.36
CA ARG A 2 71.24 -14.39 6.78
C ARG A 2 69.82 -14.75 7.21
N LEU A 3 69.20 -13.85 7.96
CA LEU A 3 67.77 -13.82 8.25
C LEU A 3 67.01 -13.57 6.94
N VAL A 4 66.04 -14.41 6.62
CA VAL A 4 65.01 -14.12 5.62
C VAL A 4 63.70 -13.99 6.38
N THR A 5 63.22 -12.76 6.51
CA THR A 5 61.89 -12.46 7.05
C THR A 5 60.89 -12.56 5.91
N LEU A 6 59.98 -13.54 5.98
CA LEU A 6 58.87 -13.70 5.03
C LEU A 6 57.72 -12.79 5.48
N LEU A 7 57.44 -11.74 4.70
CA LEU A 7 56.29 -10.86 4.91
C LEU A 7 55.07 -11.48 4.23
N VAL A 8 54.13 -12.04 5.01
CA VAL A 8 52.83 -12.52 4.50
C VAL A 8 51.88 -11.31 4.45
N LEU A 9 51.63 -10.81 3.24
CA LEU A 9 50.57 -9.84 2.97
C LEU A 9 49.21 -10.56 3.02
N LEU A 10 48.51 -10.45 4.15
CA LEU A 10 47.08 -10.76 4.26
C LEU A 10 46.29 -9.68 3.50
N PHE A 11 45.97 -9.94 2.24
CA PHE A 11 44.91 -9.21 1.55
C PHE A 11 43.58 -9.69 2.13
N ALA A 12 43.04 -8.96 3.11
CA ALA A 12 41.63 -9.05 3.43
C ALA A 12 40.86 -8.50 2.23
N SER A 13 40.39 -9.38 1.35
CA SER A 13 39.37 -9.03 0.36
C SER A 13 38.15 -8.55 1.14
N ALA A 14 37.87 -7.25 1.08
CA ALA A 14 36.56 -6.75 1.45
C ALA A 14 35.55 -7.46 0.54
N LEU A 15 34.88 -8.49 1.08
CA LEU A 15 33.82 -9.18 0.37
C LEU A 15 32.70 -8.17 0.17
N SER A 16 32.55 -7.71 -1.07
CA SER A 16 31.34 -7.01 -1.50
C SER A 16 30.17 -7.95 -1.34
N ALA A 17 29.05 -7.44 -0.81
CA ALA A 17 27.78 -8.13 -0.82
C ALA A 17 27.49 -8.70 -2.23
N ALA A 18 27.12 -9.97 -2.29
CA ALA A 18 26.76 -10.66 -3.52
C ALA A 18 25.33 -10.33 -3.92
N THR A 19 25.04 -10.49 -5.22
CA THR A 19 23.70 -10.35 -5.78
C THR A 19 23.32 -11.62 -6.52
N PHE A 20 22.24 -12.24 -6.10
CA PHE A 20 21.64 -13.42 -6.71
C PHE A 20 20.39 -13.03 -7.51
N TYR A 21 20.04 -13.82 -8.51
CA TYR A 21 18.91 -13.61 -9.39
C TYR A 21 18.03 -14.85 -9.43
N VAL A 22 16.72 -14.62 -9.34
CA VAL A 22 15.68 -15.66 -9.39
C VAL A 22 14.72 -15.31 -10.53
N ASP A 23 14.61 -16.18 -11.52
CA ASP A 23 13.85 -15.97 -12.75
C ASP A 23 12.98 -17.20 -13.06
N PRO A 24 11.66 -17.15 -12.81
CA PRO A 24 10.75 -18.25 -13.09
C PRO A 24 10.72 -18.70 -14.56
N ALA A 25 11.05 -17.81 -15.50
CA ALA A 25 10.97 -18.09 -16.93
C ALA A 25 12.24 -18.74 -17.49
N ARG A 26 13.41 -18.45 -16.91
CA ARG A 26 14.72 -18.86 -17.46
C ARG A 26 15.62 -19.60 -16.47
N GLY A 27 15.31 -19.50 -15.18
CA GLY A 27 16.12 -20.06 -14.13
C GLY A 27 15.96 -21.56 -13.94
N LYS A 28 16.93 -22.16 -13.26
CA LYS A 28 16.93 -23.58 -12.88
C LYS A 28 17.46 -23.70 -11.46
N GLU A 29 16.94 -24.66 -10.71
CA GLU A 29 17.42 -24.94 -9.34
C GLU A 29 18.92 -25.26 -9.30
N SER A 30 19.42 -26.01 -10.29
CA SER A 30 20.83 -26.37 -10.39
C SER A 30 21.78 -25.22 -10.74
N ASN A 31 21.26 -24.03 -11.03
CA ASN A 31 22.09 -22.88 -11.38
C ASN A 31 22.74 -22.28 -10.11
N ASN A 32 23.69 -21.36 -10.29
CA ASN A 32 24.42 -20.73 -9.19
C ASN A 32 23.82 -19.39 -8.72
N GLY A 33 22.64 -19.02 -9.21
CA GLY A 33 21.96 -17.76 -8.87
C GLY A 33 22.62 -16.52 -9.47
N SER A 34 23.64 -16.64 -10.32
CA SER A 34 24.21 -15.48 -11.02
C SER A 34 23.25 -14.89 -12.06
N LYS A 35 23.46 -13.65 -12.49
CA LYS A 35 22.64 -13.02 -13.54
C LYS A 35 22.57 -13.84 -14.85
N ALA A 36 23.64 -14.55 -15.20
CA ALA A 36 23.72 -15.36 -16.40
C ALA A 36 23.12 -16.77 -16.24
N ALA A 37 23.02 -17.25 -15.00
CA ALA A 37 22.43 -18.53 -14.63
C ALA A 37 21.61 -18.33 -13.35
N PRO A 38 20.40 -17.74 -13.47
CA PRO A 38 19.56 -17.45 -12.31
C PRO A 38 18.94 -18.73 -11.74
N TRP A 39 18.58 -18.72 -10.47
CA TRP A 39 17.72 -19.76 -9.89
C TRP A 39 16.30 -19.66 -10.45
N SER A 40 15.49 -20.72 -10.29
CA SER A 40 14.11 -20.80 -10.81
C SER A 40 13.12 -19.89 -10.07
N THR A 41 12.33 -20.41 -9.13
CA THR A 41 11.37 -19.65 -8.32
C THR A 41 11.91 -19.41 -6.91
N LEU A 42 11.36 -18.43 -6.18
CA LEU A 42 11.80 -18.20 -4.81
C LEU A 42 11.39 -19.37 -3.89
N GLU A 43 10.21 -19.94 -4.12
CA GLU A 43 9.78 -21.17 -3.44
C GLU A 43 10.78 -22.31 -3.65
N ALA A 44 11.28 -22.51 -4.88
CA ALA A 44 12.30 -23.53 -5.16
C ALA A 44 13.64 -23.21 -4.49
N VAL A 45 14.07 -21.94 -4.47
CA VAL A 45 15.27 -21.50 -3.74
C VAL A 45 15.17 -21.83 -2.25
N VAL A 46 14.01 -21.58 -1.64
CA VAL A 46 13.76 -21.90 -0.23
C VAL A 46 13.73 -23.41 0.01
N ASN A 47 12.93 -24.15 -0.77
CA ASN A 47 12.73 -25.59 -0.60
C ASN A 47 14.01 -26.39 -0.92
N GLY A 48 14.83 -25.91 -1.86
CA GLY A 48 16.13 -26.47 -2.21
C GLY A 48 17.24 -26.14 -1.20
N GLY A 49 16.98 -25.26 -0.24
CA GLY A 49 17.95 -24.87 0.80
C GLY A 49 19.01 -23.85 0.35
N HIS A 50 18.82 -23.22 -0.80
CA HIS A 50 19.77 -22.24 -1.37
C HIS A 50 19.90 -20.96 -0.55
N LEU A 51 18.94 -20.66 0.34
CA LEU A 51 19.12 -19.55 1.30
C LEU A 51 20.35 -19.73 2.20
N ARG A 52 20.89 -20.95 2.36
CA ARG A 52 22.13 -21.21 3.09
C ARG A 52 23.38 -20.74 2.36
N ASP A 53 23.28 -20.56 1.04
CA ASP A 53 24.37 -20.08 0.19
C ASP A 53 24.47 -18.55 0.21
N VAL A 54 23.43 -17.87 0.73
CA VAL A 54 23.32 -16.42 0.82
C VAL A 54 23.86 -15.93 2.15
N GLN A 55 24.78 -14.97 2.12
CA GLN A 55 25.47 -14.43 3.30
C GLN A 55 24.84 -13.12 3.78
N PRO A 56 25.03 -12.75 5.06
CA PRO A 56 24.67 -11.43 5.55
C PRO A 56 25.24 -10.30 4.66
N GLY A 57 24.39 -9.35 4.29
CA GLY A 57 24.69 -8.26 3.35
C GLY A 57 24.21 -8.53 1.91
N ASP A 58 23.99 -9.79 1.53
CA ASP A 58 23.64 -10.15 0.16
C ASP A 58 22.21 -9.74 -0.24
N THR A 59 21.98 -9.67 -1.55
CA THR A 59 20.67 -9.38 -2.15
C THR A 59 20.23 -10.49 -3.11
N ILE A 60 18.97 -10.90 -3.02
CA ILE A 60 18.29 -11.78 -3.96
C ILE A 60 17.29 -10.92 -4.77
N LEU A 61 17.54 -10.77 -6.06
CA LEU A 61 16.68 -10.03 -6.99
C LEU A 61 15.72 -10.97 -7.73
N LEU A 62 14.43 -10.68 -7.64
CA LEU A 62 13.36 -11.46 -8.25
C LEU A 62 12.91 -10.83 -9.56
N ARG A 63 12.96 -11.59 -10.65
CA ARG A 63 12.44 -11.19 -11.98
C ARG A 63 10.92 -11.37 -12.06
N ASP A 64 10.33 -10.98 -13.18
CA ASP A 64 8.90 -11.15 -13.40
C ASP A 64 8.46 -12.62 -13.36
N GLY A 65 7.24 -12.84 -12.86
CA GLY A 65 6.58 -14.13 -12.89
C GLY A 65 6.11 -14.61 -11.52
N MET A 66 5.61 -15.84 -11.47
CA MET A 66 5.17 -16.49 -10.24
C MET A 66 6.35 -17.12 -9.50
N HIS A 67 6.57 -16.69 -8.27
CA HIS A 67 7.60 -17.21 -7.36
C HIS A 67 7.08 -18.22 -6.33
N GLY A 68 5.78 -18.49 -6.34
CA GLY A 68 5.14 -19.56 -5.55
C GLY A 68 4.70 -19.13 -4.16
N ARG A 69 4.52 -20.13 -3.29
CA ARG A 69 4.21 -19.98 -1.86
C ARG A 69 5.51 -20.05 -1.06
N VAL A 70 5.90 -18.95 -0.43
CA VAL A 70 7.24 -18.83 0.17
C VAL A 70 7.14 -18.84 1.69
N VAL A 71 7.74 -19.85 2.32
CA VAL A 71 7.77 -19.99 3.78
C VAL A 71 9.17 -20.33 4.24
N PHE A 72 9.81 -19.48 5.04
CA PHE A 72 11.17 -19.72 5.50
C PHE A 72 11.43 -19.19 6.91
N SER A 73 12.64 -19.44 7.40
CA SER A 73 13.21 -18.87 8.61
C SER A 73 14.70 -18.62 8.41
N GLY A 74 15.30 -17.80 9.26
CA GLY A 74 16.74 -17.64 9.31
C GLY A 74 17.18 -16.46 10.17
N ARG A 75 18.34 -16.60 10.82
CA ARG A 75 18.92 -15.54 11.65
C ARG A 75 20.23 -15.10 11.03
N ASN A 76 20.35 -13.80 10.77
CA ASN A 76 21.50 -13.23 10.07
C ASN A 76 22.22 -12.22 10.96
N GLU A 77 23.55 -12.11 10.79
CA GLU A 77 24.37 -11.12 11.49
C GLU A 77 24.21 -9.70 10.91
N ASP A 78 23.80 -9.61 9.65
CA ASP A 78 23.47 -8.40 8.89
C ASP A 78 22.27 -8.69 7.97
N PHE A 79 21.67 -7.67 7.37
CA PHE A 79 20.51 -7.84 6.50
C PHE A 79 20.78 -8.71 5.28
N ILE A 80 19.89 -9.66 5.02
CA ILE A 80 19.72 -10.25 3.69
C ILE A 80 18.49 -9.61 3.05
N THR A 81 18.65 -9.11 1.83
CA THR A 81 17.57 -8.45 1.09
C THR A 81 16.98 -9.39 0.05
N ILE A 82 15.66 -9.54 0.03
CA ILE A 82 14.90 -10.16 -1.06
C ILE A 82 14.06 -9.05 -1.69
N ALA A 83 14.36 -8.69 -2.94
CA ALA A 83 13.75 -7.56 -3.59
C ALA A 83 13.29 -7.88 -5.02
N ALA A 84 12.31 -7.14 -5.52
CA ALA A 84 12.07 -7.08 -6.96
C ALA A 84 13.30 -6.52 -7.68
N ASP A 85 13.65 -7.12 -8.82
CA ASP A 85 14.62 -6.53 -9.74
C ASP A 85 14.04 -5.25 -10.37
N GLU A 86 14.91 -4.40 -10.90
CA GLU A 86 14.49 -3.11 -11.46
C GLU A 86 13.46 -3.30 -12.58
N GLY A 87 12.30 -2.65 -12.44
CA GLY A 87 11.18 -2.72 -13.38
C GLY A 87 10.38 -4.03 -13.35
N CYS A 88 10.77 -5.02 -12.54
CA CYS A 88 10.06 -6.28 -12.42
C CYS A 88 8.96 -6.24 -11.34
N ARG A 89 7.92 -7.06 -11.53
CA ARG A 89 6.78 -7.26 -10.61
C ARG A 89 6.67 -8.75 -10.24
N PRO A 90 7.56 -9.27 -9.38
CA PRO A 90 7.50 -10.65 -8.91
C PRO A 90 6.21 -10.90 -8.12
N LYS A 91 5.58 -12.05 -8.36
CA LYS A 91 4.28 -12.41 -7.77
C LYS A 91 4.40 -13.62 -6.84
N LEU A 92 3.88 -13.50 -5.63
CA LEU A 92 3.83 -14.59 -4.64
C LEU A 92 2.39 -14.82 -4.20
N SER A 93 1.99 -16.08 -4.06
CA SER A 93 0.65 -16.41 -3.53
C SER A 93 0.56 -16.22 -2.02
N TYR A 94 1.70 -16.30 -1.33
CA TYR A 94 1.83 -16.17 0.11
C TYR A 94 3.31 -15.98 0.50
N LEU A 95 3.56 -15.20 1.55
CA LEU A 95 4.89 -15.03 2.14
C LEU A 95 4.83 -15.18 3.65
N GLU A 96 5.64 -16.10 4.20
CA GLU A 96 5.86 -16.21 5.65
C GLU A 96 7.34 -16.29 6.03
N ILE A 97 7.75 -15.39 6.94
CA ILE A 97 9.01 -15.51 7.68
C ILE A 97 8.67 -16.01 9.08
N THR A 98 8.66 -17.33 9.25
CA THR A 98 8.17 -18.00 10.48
C THR A 98 8.92 -17.52 11.72
N SER A 99 10.25 -17.43 11.63
CA SER A 99 11.13 -16.82 12.64
C SER A 99 12.40 -16.28 11.98
N GLY A 100 12.99 -15.23 12.51
CA GLY A 100 14.26 -14.75 11.98
C GLY A 100 14.67 -13.33 12.32
N THR A 101 15.92 -13.01 11.99
CA THR A 101 16.52 -11.71 12.30
C THR A 101 17.17 -11.11 11.07
N LYS A 102 16.97 -9.80 10.85
CA LYS A 102 17.59 -9.02 9.76
C LYS A 102 17.26 -9.58 8.37
N TRP A 103 15.97 -9.56 8.06
CA TRP A 103 15.46 -9.79 6.70
C TRP A 103 14.88 -8.49 6.16
N HIS A 104 15.13 -8.20 4.89
CA HIS A 104 14.53 -7.06 4.20
C HIS A 104 13.79 -7.55 2.95
N ILE A 105 12.47 -7.42 2.95
CA ILE A 105 11.59 -7.78 1.85
C ILE A 105 11.15 -6.51 1.14
N LYS A 106 11.41 -6.39 -0.17
CA LYS A 106 11.18 -5.12 -0.89
C LYS A 106 10.49 -5.28 -2.24
N GLY A 107 9.45 -4.48 -2.48
CA GLY A 107 8.87 -4.30 -3.82
C GLY A 107 8.11 -5.49 -4.39
N LEU A 108 7.66 -6.44 -3.55
CA LEU A 108 7.01 -7.65 -4.01
C LEU A 108 5.49 -7.46 -4.19
N THR A 109 4.90 -8.21 -5.13
CA THR A 109 3.44 -8.32 -5.27
C THR A 109 2.96 -9.63 -4.65
N ILE A 110 2.11 -9.55 -3.64
CA ILE A 110 1.65 -10.70 -2.85
C ILE A 110 0.12 -10.74 -2.85
N SER A 111 -0.48 -11.83 -3.32
CA SER A 111 -1.93 -11.97 -3.37
C SER A 111 -2.37 -13.42 -3.26
N ALA A 112 -3.39 -13.67 -2.43
CA ALA A 112 -4.05 -14.96 -2.35
C ALA A 112 -4.62 -15.42 -3.70
N SER A 113 -4.96 -14.49 -4.59
CA SER A 113 -5.47 -14.79 -5.93
C SER A 113 -4.49 -15.54 -6.86
N PHE A 114 -3.21 -15.62 -6.49
CA PHE A 114 -2.18 -16.29 -7.28
C PHE A 114 -1.97 -17.77 -6.94
N GLY A 115 -2.68 -18.33 -5.97
CA GLY A 115 -2.51 -19.72 -5.55
C GLY A 115 -3.81 -20.39 -5.12
N ASP A 116 -3.66 -21.57 -4.55
CA ASP A 116 -4.79 -22.30 -3.98
C ASP A 116 -5.41 -21.51 -2.81
N PRO A 117 -6.73 -21.59 -2.60
CA PRO A 117 -7.39 -20.88 -1.50
C PRO A 117 -6.82 -21.24 -0.13
N TYR A 118 -6.63 -20.24 0.73
CA TYR A 118 -6.24 -20.39 2.13
C TYR A 118 -6.85 -19.27 2.98
N ASP A 119 -6.94 -19.49 4.28
CA ASP A 119 -7.43 -18.50 5.23
C ASP A 119 -6.29 -17.68 5.86
N GLY A 120 -6.60 -16.48 6.34
CA GLY A 120 -5.69 -15.64 7.12
C GLY A 120 -4.94 -14.60 6.28
N ALA A 121 -3.80 -14.14 6.80
CA ALA A 121 -3.01 -13.06 6.21
C ALA A 121 -2.20 -13.53 5.00
N MET A 122 -2.02 -12.68 3.99
CA MET A 122 -1.22 -12.98 2.80
C MET A 122 0.29 -12.84 3.03
N LEU A 123 0.67 -11.93 3.94
CA LEU A 123 2.05 -11.74 4.39
C LEU A 123 2.10 -11.87 5.90
N LYS A 124 2.90 -12.81 6.39
CA LYS A 124 3.05 -13.08 7.82
C LYS A 124 4.52 -13.14 8.22
N PHE A 125 4.88 -12.67 9.40
CA PHE A 125 6.21 -12.92 9.95
C PHE A 125 6.16 -12.91 11.47
N ALA A 126 7.18 -13.48 12.12
CA ALA A 126 7.36 -13.43 13.57
C ALA A 126 6.23 -14.05 14.41
N ASP A 127 5.49 -15.01 13.85
CA ASP A 127 4.42 -15.73 14.57
C ASP A 127 4.77 -17.22 14.80
N GLY A 128 5.86 -17.71 14.24
CA GLY A 128 6.38 -19.06 14.46
C GLY A 128 7.54 -19.15 15.46
N GLY A 129 8.19 -18.03 15.81
CA GLY A 129 9.27 -17.99 16.78
C GLY A 129 9.97 -16.62 16.86
N GLU A 130 10.97 -16.53 17.75
CA GLU A 130 11.70 -15.29 18.04
C GLU A 130 12.21 -14.62 16.76
N SER A 131 11.89 -13.34 16.61
CA SER A 131 12.25 -12.57 15.44
C SER A 131 12.61 -11.13 15.79
N GLU A 132 13.58 -10.56 15.08
CA GLU A 132 14.00 -9.17 15.29
C GLU A 132 14.34 -8.47 13.97
N GLN A 133 14.07 -7.18 13.86
CA GLN A 133 14.59 -6.37 12.73
C GLN A 133 14.22 -6.90 11.33
N ILE A 134 13.00 -7.42 11.15
CA ILE A 134 12.43 -7.72 9.83
C ILE A 134 11.84 -6.43 9.25
N THR A 135 12.23 -6.08 8.03
CA THR A 135 11.69 -4.96 7.26
C THR A 135 10.89 -5.47 6.08
N VAL A 136 9.65 -4.98 5.92
CA VAL A 136 8.85 -5.16 4.71
C VAL A 136 8.57 -3.76 4.14
N GLU A 137 9.07 -3.52 2.94
CA GLU A 137 9.09 -2.21 2.31
C GLU A 137 8.54 -2.26 0.88
N ASP A 138 7.78 -1.23 0.46
CA ASP A 138 7.34 -1.04 -0.93
C ASP A 138 6.52 -2.21 -1.52
N CYS A 139 5.97 -3.12 -0.71
CA CYS A 139 5.23 -4.28 -1.21
C CYS A 139 3.77 -3.94 -1.53
N PHE A 140 3.21 -4.59 -2.55
CA PHE A 140 1.78 -4.54 -2.86
C PHE A 140 1.10 -5.84 -2.43
N VAL A 141 0.24 -5.77 -1.42
CA VAL A 141 -0.44 -6.91 -0.81
C VAL A 141 -1.94 -6.76 -1.02
N TYR A 142 -2.60 -7.67 -1.74
CA TYR A 142 -4.02 -7.50 -2.04
C TYR A 142 -4.82 -8.80 -2.17
N GLY A 143 -6.08 -8.79 -1.74
CA GLY A 143 -6.97 -9.96 -1.88
C GLY A 143 -7.40 -10.19 -3.33
N ALA A 144 -7.97 -9.16 -3.96
CA ALA A 144 -8.22 -9.11 -5.41
C ALA A 144 -7.97 -7.70 -5.96
N LEU A 145 -7.74 -7.56 -7.27
CA LEU A 145 -7.64 -6.25 -7.92
C LEU A 145 -9.02 -5.59 -8.12
N ASP A 146 -10.03 -6.40 -8.40
CA ASP A 146 -11.41 -5.96 -8.59
C ASP A 146 -12.33 -6.66 -7.57
N ALA A 147 -12.86 -5.87 -6.64
CA ALA A 147 -13.83 -6.29 -5.64
C ALA A 147 -15.24 -5.74 -5.90
N SER A 148 -15.49 -5.11 -7.07
CA SER A 148 -16.76 -4.45 -7.40
C SER A 148 -17.97 -5.39 -7.36
N LYS A 149 -17.74 -6.68 -7.62
CA LYS A 149 -18.76 -7.74 -7.60
C LYS A 149 -18.79 -8.55 -6.31
N TRP A 150 -17.97 -8.20 -5.32
CA TRP A 150 -17.96 -8.93 -4.07
C TRP A 150 -19.27 -8.75 -3.32
N THR A 151 -19.75 -9.84 -2.71
CA THR A 151 -20.82 -9.81 -1.71
C THR A 151 -20.25 -9.46 -0.33
N ALA A 152 -21.11 -9.06 0.62
CA ALA A 152 -20.72 -8.90 2.01
C ALA A 152 -20.05 -10.16 2.59
N GLU A 153 -20.53 -11.36 2.23
CA GLU A 153 -19.92 -12.62 2.66
C GLU A 153 -18.49 -12.80 2.12
N GLN A 154 -18.22 -12.37 0.89
CA GLN A 154 -16.87 -12.42 0.33
C GLN A 154 -15.94 -11.45 1.04
N TRP A 155 -16.40 -10.24 1.37
CA TRP A 155 -15.68 -9.31 2.23
C TRP A 155 -15.38 -9.89 3.61
N MET A 156 -16.31 -10.65 4.20
CA MET A 156 -16.09 -11.26 5.53
C MET A 156 -15.11 -12.44 5.51
N LYS A 157 -14.92 -13.09 4.35
CA LYS A 157 -14.08 -14.28 4.20
C LYS A 157 -12.75 -14.04 3.49
N CYS A 158 -12.55 -12.86 2.89
CA CYS A 158 -11.32 -12.59 2.14
C CYS A 158 -10.10 -12.56 3.08
N ASN A 159 -8.91 -12.74 2.49
CA ASN A 159 -7.68 -12.74 3.24
C ASN A 159 -7.40 -11.39 3.89
N SER A 160 -6.70 -11.43 5.03
CA SER A 160 -6.13 -10.23 5.63
C SER A 160 -4.82 -9.84 4.91
N GLY A 161 -4.40 -8.59 5.06
CA GLY A 161 -3.16 -8.08 4.48
C GLY A 161 -1.91 -8.64 5.17
N ILE A 162 -1.36 -7.84 6.08
CA ILE A 162 -0.05 -8.09 6.71
C ILE A 162 -0.23 -8.40 8.20
N THR A 163 0.38 -9.48 8.68
CA THR A 163 0.48 -9.79 10.11
C THR A 163 1.94 -9.81 10.56
N MET A 164 2.31 -8.82 11.37
CA MET A 164 3.53 -8.80 12.16
C MET A 164 3.25 -9.52 13.49
N GLY A 165 3.77 -10.72 13.62
CA GLY A 165 3.42 -11.70 14.65
C GLY A 165 3.94 -11.40 16.06
N ARG A 166 3.47 -12.18 17.01
CA ARG A 166 3.58 -11.91 18.46
C ARG A 166 4.94 -12.21 19.09
N TYR A 167 5.83 -12.89 18.37
CA TYR A 167 7.15 -13.29 18.86
C TYR A 167 8.26 -12.39 18.30
N GLY A 168 7.86 -11.26 17.70
CA GLY A 168 8.76 -10.29 17.10
C GLY A 168 9.05 -9.08 17.99
N LYS A 169 10.13 -8.37 17.65
CA LYS A 169 10.45 -7.04 18.18
C LYS A 169 11.21 -6.19 17.16
N GLY A 170 11.01 -4.87 17.19
CA GLY A 170 11.84 -3.95 16.40
C GLY A 170 11.68 -4.11 14.90
N HIS A 171 10.48 -4.44 14.43
CA HIS A 171 10.17 -4.65 13.02
C HIS A 171 9.73 -3.35 12.33
N LEU A 172 9.80 -3.33 11.00
CA LEU A 172 9.42 -2.18 10.19
C LEU A 172 8.51 -2.61 9.03
N LEU A 173 7.32 -2.00 8.96
CA LEU A 173 6.45 -2.02 7.79
C LEU A 173 6.44 -0.63 7.19
N ARG A 174 7.12 -0.46 6.05
CA ARG A 174 7.26 0.85 5.40
C ARG A 174 6.63 0.87 4.02
N ASN A 175 5.84 1.89 3.73
CA ASN A 175 5.39 2.20 2.38
C ASN A 175 4.80 1.00 1.63
N ASN A 176 4.04 0.13 2.29
CA ASN A 176 3.33 -0.96 1.64
C ASN A 176 1.93 -0.51 1.23
N TYR A 177 1.36 -1.14 0.20
CA TYR A 177 -0.02 -0.94 -0.22
C TYR A 177 -0.82 -2.20 0.08
N VAL A 178 -1.83 -2.09 0.93
CA VAL A 178 -2.72 -3.18 1.35
C VAL A 178 -4.12 -2.90 0.86
N MET A 179 -4.67 -3.78 0.01
CA MET A 179 -5.92 -3.51 -0.72
C MET A 179 -6.88 -4.70 -0.76
N ASN A 180 -8.19 -4.43 -0.63
CA ASN A 180 -9.25 -5.44 -0.76
C ASN A 180 -9.02 -6.61 0.21
N THR A 181 -8.99 -6.31 1.51
CA THR A 181 -8.63 -7.27 2.57
C THR A 181 -9.67 -7.30 3.69
N ARG A 182 -9.69 -8.37 4.48
CA ARG A 182 -10.52 -8.41 5.69
C ARG A 182 -9.97 -7.44 6.75
N PHE A 183 -8.79 -7.74 7.28
CA PHE A 183 -8.02 -6.84 8.13
C PHE A 183 -6.80 -6.32 7.36
N GLY A 184 -6.47 -5.04 7.51
CA GLY A 184 -5.34 -4.45 6.79
C GLY A 184 -3.98 -4.90 7.33
N ILE A 185 -3.52 -4.27 8.42
CA ILE A 185 -2.20 -4.51 9.02
C ILE A 185 -2.32 -4.78 10.52
N ALA A 186 -1.79 -5.89 11.01
CA ALA A 186 -1.73 -6.20 12.43
C ALA A 186 -0.30 -6.11 12.97
N LEU A 187 -0.07 -5.21 13.93
CA LEU A 187 1.17 -5.09 14.69
C LEU A 187 1.02 -5.82 16.03
N CYS A 188 1.60 -7.02 16.13
CA CYS A 188 1.61 -7.83 17.35
C CYS A 188 3.01 -7.95 17.98
N ALA A 189 4.03 -7.30 17.40
CA ALA A 189 5.41 -7.26 17.90
C ALA A 189 5.73 -5.93 18.61
N GLU A 190 6.49 -5.99 19.70
CA GLU A 190 6.89 -4.80 20.46
C GLU A 190 7.84 -3.89 19.68
N ASP A 191 7.92 -2.61 20.08
CA ASP A 191 8.90 -1.63 19.60
C ASP A 191 9.00 -1.56 18.05
N SER A 192 7.89 -1.79 17.37
CA SER A 192 7.84 -1.93 15.90
C SER A 192 7.12 -0.74 15.26
N THR A 193 7.52 -0.43 14.02
CA THR A 193 7.04 0.75 13.29
C THR A 193 6.23 0.34 12.06
N CYS A 194 5.07 0.98 11.87
CA CYS A 194 4.25 0.93 10.67
C CYS A 194 4.14 2.35 10.11
N GLU A 195 4.87 2.63 9.02
CA GLU A 195 4.96 3.98 8.46
C GLU A 195 4.74 4.09 6.95
N GLY A 196 4.04 5.14 6.52
CA GLY A 196 3.87 5.45 5.10
C GLY A 196 3.02 4.44 4.31
N ASN A 197 2.35 3.49 4.97
CA ASN A 197 1.55 2.47 4.28
C ASN A 197 0.22 3.06 3.81
N VAL A 198 -0.36 2.44 2.79
CA VAL A 198 -1.74 2.67 2.38
C VAL A 198 -2.55 1.42 2.70
N VAL A 199 -3.61 1.56 3.48
CA VAL A 199 -4.62 0.51 3.68
C VAL A 199 -5.90 1.01 3.05
N SER A 200 -6.39 0.29 2.04
CA SER A 200 -7.58 0.71 1.31
C SER A 200 -8.52 -0.45 1.04
N HIS A 201 -9.82 -0.19 1.04
CA HIS A 201 -10.83 -1.21 0.75
C HIS A 201 -10.69 -2.41 1.69
N PHE A 202 -11.16 -2.24 2.91
CA PHE A 202 -11.09 -3.27 3.95
C PHE A 202 -12.41 -3.41 4.69
N SER A 203 -12.67 -4.59 5.26
CA SER A 203 -13.95 -4.92 5.92
C SER A 203 -13.75 -5.33 7.36
N GLY A 204 -12.90 -4.61 8.08
CA GLY A 204 -12.46 -4.96 9.42
C GLY A 204 -11.72 -3.76 9.97
N ASP A 205 -10.69 -3.99 10.76
CA ASP A 205 -9.78 -2.92 11.17
C ASP A 205 -8.70 -2.65 10.12
N GLY A 206 -8.41 -1.37 9.91
CA GLY A 206 -7.35 -0.92 9.00
C GLY A 206 -5.97 -1.28 9.55
N ILE A 207 -5.61 -0.74 10.72
CA ILE A 207 -4.37 -1.04 11.43
C ILE A 207 -4.66 -1.42 12.88
N ARG A 208 -4.05 -2.51 13.37
CA ARG A 208 -4.11 -2.92 14.78
C ARG A 208 -2.78 -2.72 15.46
N THR A 209 -2.76 -2.03 16.60
CA THR A 209 -1.60 -1.87 17.48
C THR A 209 -1.92 -2.53 18.82
N THR A 210 -1.11 -3.49 19.26
CA THR A 210 -1.49 -4.41 20.36
C THR A 210 -0.37 -4.68 21.37
N ARG A 211 0.75 -3.98 21.25
CA ARG A 211 1.95 -4.14 22.08
C ARG A 211 2.62 -2.82 22.41
N ASP A 212 3.51 -2.90 23.40
CA ASP A 212 4.26 -1.77 23.91
C ASP A 212 5.21 -1.20 22.84
N GLY A 213 5.39 0.12 22.87
CA GLY A 213 6.40 0.85 22.09
C GLY A 213 6.16 0.94 20.58
N GLN A 214 4.98 0.53 20.11
CA GLN A 214 4.66 0.56 18.69
C GLN A 214 4.46 1.98 18.16
N VAL A 215 4.87 2.22 16.92
CA VAL A 215 4.71 3.50 16.21
C VAL A 215 3.89 3.29 14.95
N VAL A 216 2.78 4.01 14.82
CA VAL A 216 1.92 4.04 13.63
C VAL A 216 1.91 5.47 13.10
N GLN A 217 2.59 5.73 11.98
CA GLN A 217 2.77 7.09 11.47
C GLN A 217 2.67 7.26 9.96
N HIS A 218 2.18 8.42 9.50
CA HIS A 218 2.19 8.76 8.07
C HIS A 218 1.43 7.78 7.16
N ASN A 219 0.54 6.95 7.72
CA ASN A 219 -0.25 6.00 6.93
C ASN A 219 -1.49 6.69 6.36
N VAL A 220 -1.97 6.19 5.22
CA VAL A 220 -3.27 6.55 4.65
C VAL A 220 -4.21 5.36 4.79
N ILE A 221 -5.33 5.55 5.48
CA ILE A 221 -6.32 4.49 5.74
C ILE A 221 -7.66 4.95 5.19
N ARG A 222 -8.22 4.18 4.25
CA ARG A 222 -9.42 4.64 3.53
C ARG A 222 -10.33 3.55 3.02
N ASN A 223 -11.56 3.95 2.70
CA ASN A 223 -12.57 3.14 2.02
C ASN A 223 -12.89 1.85 2.79
N VAL A 224 -13.45 1.96 3.98
CA VAL A 224 -13.99 0.78 4.69
C VAL A 224 -15.25 0.24 3.97
N CYS A 225 -15.45 -1.06 4.01
CA CYS A 225 -16.54 -1.77 3.34
C CYS A 225 -17.22 -2.74 4.28
N VAL A 226 -18.54 -2.91 4.14
CA VAL A 226 -19.39 -3.80 4.92
C VAL A 226 -19.50 -3.37 6.39
N SER A 227 -20.71 -3.43 6.92
CA SER A 227 -20.99 -3.09 8.32
C SER A 227 -22.01 -4.05 8.91
N ALA A 228 -22.41 -3.81 10.17
CA ALA A 228 -23.42 -4.62 10.85
C ALA A 228 -24.74 -4.75 10.07
N LYS A 229 -25.12 -3.71 9.30
CA LYS A 229 -26.33 -3.75 8.45
C LYS A 229 -26.25 -4.77 7.31
N ASP A 230 -25.03 -5.15 6.92
CA ASP A 230 -24.71 -6.07 5.84
C ASP A 230 -24.44 -7.50 6.36
N GLY A 231 -24.58 -7.71 7.67
CA GLY A 231 -24.38 -9.01 8.34
C GLY A 231 -23.02 -9.19 9.02
N ASP A 232 -22.23 -8.12 9.16
CA ASP A 232 -20.91 -8.15 9.78
C ASP A 232 -20.87 -7.37 11.09
N ASP A 233 -20.93 -8.10 12.22
CA ASP A 233 -20.93 -7.49 13.56
C ASP A 233 -19.57 -6.91 13.97
N ASN A 234 -18.54 -6.94 13.10
CA ASN A 234 -17.28 -6.28 13.40
C ASN A 234 -17.48 -4.76 13.53
N HIS A 235 -16.88 -4.18 14.57
CA HIS A 235 -16.79 -2.74 14.72
C HIS A 235 -15.48 -2.30 14.10
N ASP A 236 -15.55 -1.82 12.87
CA ASP A 236 -14.37 -1.46 12.08
C ASP A 236 -13.73 -0.17 12.61
N ASP A 237 -12.46 -0.27 12.98
CA ASP A 237 -11.61 0.85 13.36
C ASP A 237 -10.56 1.15 12.28
N ALA A 238 -10.29 2.43 11.97
CA ALA A 238 -9.13 2.76 11.13
C ALA A 238 -7.83 2.35 11.83
N ILE A 239 -7.69 2.72 13.11
CA ILE A 239 -6.59 2.29 13.97
C ILE A 239 -7.17 1.79 15.29
N GLN A 240 -7.05 0.49 15.55
CA GLN A 240 -7.52 -0.12 16.79
C GLN A 240 -6.36 -0.44 17.72
N CYS A 241 -6.56 -0.16 19.02
CA CYS A 241 -5.73 -0.74 20.08
C CYS A 241 -6.54 -1.63 21.00
N PHE A 242 -6.04 -2.85 21.24
CA PHE A 242 -6.58 -3.75 22.25
C PHE A 242 -5.50 -4.62 22.89
N LEU A 243 -5.81 -5.15 24.07
CA LEU A 243 -4.97 -6.11 24.78
C LEU A 243 -4.99 -7.47 24.07
N PHE A 244 -3.91 -7.78 23.37
CA PHE A 244 -3.76 -9.08 22.73
C PHE A 244 -3.43 -10.12 23.82
N ASN A 245 -4.43 -10.99 24.07
CA ASN A 245 -4.70 -11.85 25.25
C ASN A 245 -5.54 -11.14 26.35
N LYS A 246 -6.87 -11.34 26.30
CA LYS A 246 -7.86 -10.77 27.25
C LYS A 246 -7.50 -11.08 28.71
N GLY A 247 -7.64 -10.10 29.62
CA GLY A 247 -7.68 -10.35 31.06
C GLY A 247 -6.99 -9.31 31.95
N THR A 248 -5.69 -9.12 31.81
CA THR A 248 -4.85 -8.41 32.81
C THR A 248 -3.67 -7.61 32.22
N GLY A 249 -3.63 -7.43 30.90
CA GLY A 249 -2.55 -6.71 30.23
C GLY A 249 -2.69 -5.19 30.32
N THR A 250 -1.62 -4.51 29.93
CA THR A 250 -1.57 -3.05 29.69
C THR A 250 -0.85 -2.85 28.37
N VAL A 251 -1.15 -1.78 27.64
CA VAL A 251 -0.33 -1.35 26.50
C VAL A 251 0.36 -0.04 26.87
N ARG A 252 1.66 0.09 26.56
CA ARG A 252 2.47 1.26 26.91
C ARG A 252 3.12 1.92 25.72
N ASN A 253 3.30 3.23 25.81
CA ASN A 253 4.19 4.01 24.96
C ASN A 253 3.92 3.85 23.46
N VAL A 254 2.66 3.62 23.07
CA VAL A 254 2.27 3.58 21.67
C VAL A 254 2.16 5.00 21.14
N THR A 255 2.71 5.21 19.95
CA THR A 255 2.61 6.47 19.22
C THR A 255 1.75 6.28 17.98
N ILE A 256 0.69 7.09 17.84
CA ILE A 256 -0.14 7.17 16.64
C ILE A 256 -0.06 8.61 16.14
N ARG A 257 0.74 8.86 15.10
CA ARG A 257 1.00 10.23 14.66
C ARG A 257 0.81 10.48 13.18
N GLU A 258 0.25 11.64 12.83
CA GLU A 258 0.27 12.15 11.46
C GLU A 258 -0.25 11.12 10.42
N ASN A 259 -1.28 10.35 10.77
CA ASN A 259 -1.99 9.47 9.84
C ASN A 259 -3.16 10.22 9.20
N LEU A 260 -3.43 9.93 7.93
CA LEU A 260 -4.59 10.43 7.19
C LEU A 260 -5.66 9.34 7.11
N ILE A 261 -6.80 9.58 7.73
CA ILE A 261 -7.92 8.63 7.78
C ILE A 261 -9.08 9.23 7.00
N ILE A 262 -9.50 8.55 5.92
CA ILE A 262 -10.62 8.97 5.09
C ILE A 262 -11.56 7.78 4.96
N MET A 263 -12.60 7.74 5.79
CA MET A 263 -13.48 6.59 5.85
C MET A 263 -14.03 6.14 4.50
N ARG A 264 -14.43 7.08 3.65
CA ARG A 264 -14.75 6.83 2.24
C ARG A 264 -14.45 8.06 1.39
N GLU A 265 -13.93 7.84 0.20
CA GLU A 265 -13.59 8.90 -0.76
C GLU A 265 -14.69 9.16 -1.78
N SER A 266 -15.62 8.21 -1.95
CA SER A 266 -16.77 8.35 -2.84
C SER A 266 -18.03 7.76 -2.20
N GLU A 267 -19.16 8.46 -2.37
CA GLU A 267 -20.48 7.97 -2.00
C GLU A 267 -21.02 6.90 -2.97
N GLU A 268 -20.33 6.68 -4.10
CA GLU A 268 -20.66 5.64 -5.08
C GLU A 268 -20.06 4.27 -4.73
N LEU A 269 -19.21 4.20 -3.70
CA LEU A 269 -18.63 2.92 -3.28
C LEU A 269 -19.73 1.94 -2.82
N PRO A 270 -19.70 0.68 -3.27
CA PRO A 270 -20.61 -0.34 -2.75
C PRO A 270 -20.25 -0.65 -1.30
N TRP A 271 -21.20 -1.20 -0.55
CA TRP A 271 -20.99 -1.66 0.83
C TRP A 271 -20.53 -0.55 1.81
N LEU A 272 -21.10 0.65 1.71
CA LEU A 272 -20.75 1.75 2.61
C LEU A 272 -20.85 1.34 4.09
N ALA A 273 -19.75 1.45 4.82
CA ALA A 273 -19.67 1.15 6.24
C ALA A 273 -19.48 2.43 7.07
N ASP A 274 -19.88 2.35 8.34
CA ASP A 274 -19.44 3.31 9.36
C ASP A 274 -18.12 2.80 9.96
N MET A 275 -17.22 3.71 10.32
CA MET A 275 -15.89 3.36 10.85
C MET A 275 -15.54 4.19 12.06
N GLN A 276 -15.09 3.57 13.13
CA GLN A 276 -14.43 4.28 14.22
C GLN A 276 -13.05 4.71 13.72
N ALA A 277 -12.59 5.92 14.04
CA ALA A 277 -11.30 6.36 13.54
C ALA A 277 -10.15 5.78 14.38
N ILE A 278 -9.71 6.47 15.44
CA ILE A 278 -8.71 5.95 16.37
C ILE A 278 -9.44 5.45 17.62
N GLY A 279 -9.66 4.13 17.70
CA GLY A 279 -10.38 3.47 18.78
C GLY A 279 -9.47 2.61 19.65
N CYS A 280 -9.22 3.05 20.88
CA CYS A 280 -8.42 2.30 21.86
C CYS A 280 -9.29 2.02 23.09
N PHE A 281 -10.04 0.91 23.06
CA PHE A 281 -11.13 0.66 24.02
C PHE A 281 -10.77 -0.27 25.18
N ASP A 282 -9.62 -0.93 25.13
CA ASP A 282 -9.20 -1.92 26.13
C ASP A 282 -7.87 -1.50 26.77
N GLY A 283 -7.96 -0.72 27.85
CA GLY A 283 -6.80 -0.35 28.65
C GLY A 283 -6.56 -1.27 29.87
N PRO A 284 -5.61 -0.91 30.75
CA PRO A 284 -4.93 0.40 30.81
C PRO A 284 -4.05 0.72 29.60
N LEU A 285 -4.16 1.95 29.10
CA LEU A 285 -3.31 2.52 28.05
C LEU A 285 -2.41 3.56 28.68
N ILE A 286 -1.09 3.34 28.69
CA ILE A 286 -0.16 4.14 29.49
C ILE A 286 0.83 4.86 28.58
N GLY A 287 0.97 6.17 28.73
CA GLY A 287 1.98 6.95 28.01
C GLY A 287 1.77 6.99 26.49
N PHE A 288 0.52 6.85 26.03
CA PHE A 288 0.23 6.95 24.60
C PHE A 288 0.46 8.38 24.10
N LEU A 289 0.93 8.50 22.87
CA LEU A 289 1.00 9.77 22.14
C LEU A 289 0.16 9.65 20.87
N VAL A 290 -0.97 10.36 20.82
CA VAL A 290 -1.84 10.45 19.65
C VAL A 290 -1.80 11.87 19.12
N GLU A 291 -1.06 12.12 18.03
CA GLU A 291 -0.79 13.49 17.60
C GLU A 291 -0.89 13.75 16.10
N GLY A 292 -1.38 14.93 15.71
CA GLY A 292 -1.31 15.42 14.32
C GLY A 292 -2.09 14.61 13.29
N ASN A 293 -2.93 13.65 13.70
CA ASN A 293 -3.72 12.84 12.78
C ASN A 293 -4.85 13.69 12.17
N VAL A 294 -5.18 13.44 10.90
CA VAL A 294 -6.26 14.11 10.17
C VAL A 294 -7.30 13.08 9.76
N ILE A 295 -8.54 13.27 10.22
CA ILE A 295 -9.57 12.24 10.23
C ILE A 295 -10.85 12.80 9.61
N ASN A 296 -11.42 12.07 8.66
CA ASN A 296 -12.80 12.21 8.19
C ASN A 296 -13.54 10.89 8.38
N THR A 297 -14.53 10.87 9.26
CA THR A 297 -15.26 9.65 9.62
C THR A 297 -16.77 9.88 9.85
N SER A 298 -17.61 8.85 9.65
CA SER A 298 -19.05 8.84 10.00
C SER A 298 -19.32 8.22 11.36
N HIS A 299 -18.42 8.35 12.32
CA HIS A 299 -18.64 7.84 13.66
C HIS A 299 -18.26 8.87 14.71
N TRP A 300 -18.95 8.83 15.85
CA TRP A 300 -18.64 9.71 16.97
C TRP A 300 -17.24 9.47 17.59
N HIS A 301 -16.59 8.32 17.31
CA HIS A 301 -15.25 8.02 17.81
C HIS A 301 -14.19 8.55 16.84
N GLY A 302 -13.82 9.83 16.97
CA GLY A 302 -12.69 10.43 16.25
C GLY A 302 -11.35 9.97 16.83
N VAL A 303 -11.11 10.33 18.09
CA VAL A 303 -9.99 9.80 18.89
C VAL A 303 -10.54 9.39 20.24
N THR A 304 -10.40 8.13 20.61
CA THR A 304 -10.90 7.61 21.89
C THR A 304 -9.84 6.75 22.57
N LEU A 305 -9.46 7.14 23.79
CA LEU A 305 -8.59 6.36 24.66
C LEU A 305 -9.35 5.98 25.94
N PHE A 306 -9.49 4.68 26.19
CA PHE A 306 -10.10 4.16 27.41
C PHE A 306 -9.05 3.77 28.45
N ASP A 307 -9.36 4.03 29.73
CA ASP A 307 -8.49 3.68 30.86
C ASP A 307 -7.07 4.27 30.68
N ALA A 308 -7.01 5.50 30.16
CA ALA A 308 -5.79 6.19 29.75
C ALA A 308 -5.04 6.83 30.93
N GLN A 309 -3.72 6.63 30.98
CA GLN A 309 -2.83 7.14 32.04
C GLN A 309 -1.62 7.81 31.43
N ASP A 310 -1.37 9.06 31.81
CA ASP A 310 -0.23 9.85 31.34
C ASP A 310 -0.16 9.96 29.80
N CYS A 311 -1.31 9.89 29.13
CA CYS A 311 -1.41 9.94 27.67
C CYS A 311 -1.53 11.38 27.17
N LYS A 312 -1.14 11.58 25.90
CA LYS A 312 -1.19 12.87 25.21
C LYS A 312 -2.01 12.74 23.92
N ILE A 313 -3.04 13.57 23.78
CA ILE A 313 -3.83 13.72 22.56
C ILE A 313 -3.63 15.14 22.05
N LEU A 314 -2.82 15.32 21.00
CA LEU A 314 -2.29 16.63 20.60
C LEU A 314 -2.56 16.95 19.13
N SER A 315 -3.10 18.14 18.84
CA SER A 315 -3.14 18.68 17.47
C SER A 315 -3.81 17.78 16.41
N ASN A 316 -4.74 16.90 16.81
CA ASN A 316 -5.50 16.08 15.89
C ASN A 316 -6.67 16.87 15.30
N VAL A 317 -7.06 16.55 14.06
CA VAL A 317 -8.28 17.06 13.43
C VAL A 317 -9.24 15.91 13.20
N ALA A 318 -10.36 15.91 13.93
CA ALA A 318 -11.45 14.95 13.79
C ALA A 318 -12.67 15.63 13.17
N TYR A 319 -12.91 15.35 11.89
CA TYR A 319 -13.96 15.94 11.08
C TYR A 319 -14.94 14.88 10.57
N THR A 320 -16.12 15.34 10.15
CA THR A 320 -17.08 14.54 9.40
C THR A 320 -17.69 15.40 8.31
N GLN A 321 -17.73 14.89 7.09
CA GLN A 321 -18.44 15.55 5.99
C GLN A 321 -19.97 15.32 6.07
N TRP A 322 -20.43 14.43 6.94
CA TRP A 322 -21.84 14.07 7.07
C TRP A 322 -22.53 14.94 8.13
N THR A 323 -23.66 15.54 7.76
CA THR A 323 -24.30 16.60 8.54
C THR A 323 -25.09 16.09 9.76
N GLU A 324 -25.34 14.78 9.83
CA GLU A 324 -26.06 14.14 10.94
C GLU A 324 -25.29 14.27 12.26
N ALA A 325 -25.95 14.81 13.29
CA ALA A 325 -25.31 15.08 14.58
C ALA A 325 -24.71 13.83 15.25
N LYS A 326 -25.31 12.64 15.04
CA LYS A 326 -24.82 11.37 15.60
C LYS A 326 -23.47 10.93 15.01
N LEU A 327 -23.09 11.44 13.84
CA LEU A 327 -21.85 11.09 13.14
C LEU A 327 -20.70 12.05 13.48
N ARG A 328 -20.96 13.08 14.29
CA ARG A 328 -19.98 14.10 14.66
C ARG A 328 -18.92 13.52 15.60
N PRO A 329 -17.65 13.44 15.18
CA PRO A 329 -16.60 12.84 15.97
C PRO A 329 -16.22 13.69 17.17
N TRP A 330 -15.90 13.01 18.26
CA TRP A 330 -15.32 13.57 19.46
C TRP A 330 -13.85 13.17 19.64
N VAL A 331 -13.18 13.91 20.53
CA VAL A 331 -12.02 13.41 21.27
C VAL A 331 -12.50 13.00 22.66
N GLN A 332 -12.25 11.75 23.05
CA GLN A 332 -12.75 11.18 24.30
C GLN A 332 -11.64 10.52 25.14
N LEU A 333 -11.70 10.81 26.44
CA LEU A 333 -11.14 9.97 27.49
C LEU A 333 -12.31 9.21 28.12
N GLY A 334 -12.29 7.89 28.00
CA GLY A 334 -13.33 7.01 28.54
C GLY A 334 -12.74 5.91 29.42
N GLY A 335 -13.53 4.89 29.74
CA GLY A 335 -13.01 3.75 30.49
C GLY A 335 -14.00 2.61 30.63
N LYS A 336 -13.45 1.42 30.87
CA LYS A 336 -14.18 0.20 31.23
C LYS A 336 -13.85 -0.25 32.66
N ASN A 337 -13.31 0.65 33.49
CA ASN A 337 -12.84 0.38 34.85
C ASN A 337 -11.73 -0.68 34.88
N LYS A 338 -10.78 -0.61 33.94
CA LYS A 338 -9.61 -1.49 33.87
C LYS A 338 -8.35 -0.86 34.45
N GLY A 339 -8.35 0.45 34.62
CA GLY A 339 -7.31 1.20 35.34
C GLY A 339 -7.84 2.55 35.81
N GLU A 340 -7.02 3.27 36.57
CA GLU A 340 -7.27 4.69 36.82
C GLU A 340 -7.18 5.46 35.49
N ILE A 341 -7.91 6.57 35.40
CA ILE A 341 -7.84 7.51 34.29
C ILE A 341 -7.30 8.82 34.86
N LYS A 342 -6.05 9.15 34.54
CA LYS A 342 -5.34 10.27 35.16
C LYS A 342 -4.14 10.76 34.36
N GLY A 343 -3.71 11.98 34.65
CA GLY A 343 -2.45 12.52 34.12
C GLY A 343 -2.49 12.82 32.62
N ASN A 344 -3.67 12.82 32.01
CA ASN A 344 -3.79 12.97 30.57
C ASN A 344 -3.71 14.45 30.15
N THR A 345 -3.17 14.67 28.96
CA THR A 345 -3.08 15.99 28.32
C THR A 345 -3.80 15.96 26.99
N VAL A 346 -4.73 16.90 26.78
CA VAL A 346 -5.50 17.04 25.54
C VAL A 346 -5.36 18.48 25.06
N LYS A 347 -4.54 18.74 24.04
CA LYS A 347 -4.22 20.11 23.60
C LYS A 347 -4.30 20.32 22.10
N ASP A 348 -4.72 21.52 21.72
CA ASP A 348 -4.69 22.04 20.35
C ASP A 348 -5.44 21.18 19.31
N ASN A 349 -6.38 20.34 19.75
CA ASN A 349 -7.17 19.49 18.85
C ASN A 349 -8.36 20.25 18.26
N TYR A 350 -8.81 19.81 17.08
CA TYR A 350 -10.05 20.25 16.44
C TYR A 350 -11.01 19.06 16.33
N ALA A 351 -12.16 19.14 16.99
CA ALA A 351 -13.22 18.12 16.92
C ALA A 351 -14.60 18.77 17.11
N TYR A 352 -15.69 18.05 16.90
CA TYR A 352 -17.02 18.63 17.18
C TYR A 352 -17.30 18.73 18.67
N THR A 353 -16.85 17.75 19.45
CA THR A 353 -17.03 17.70 20.91
C THR A 353 -15.82 17.05 21.60
N PHE A 354 -15.71 17.32 22.90
CA PHE A 354 -14.65 16.79 23.77
C PHE A 354 -15.29 16.14 24.99
N ASP A 355 -15.22 14.82 25.10
CA ASP A 355 -15.72 14.06 26.26
C ASP A 355 -14.55 13.64 27.15
N LEU A 356 -14.13 14.54 28.04
CA LEU A 356 -12.93 14.38 28.85
C LEU A 356 -13.23 14.09 30.33
N LYS A 357 -14.52 13.95 30.69
CA LYS A 357 -14.98 13.89 32.09
C LYS A 357 -14.47 12.69 32.89
N ALA A 358 -13.93 11.68 32.23
CA ALA A 358 -13.42 10.48 32.87
C ALA A 358 -12.10 10.73 33.62
N ASP A 359 -11.31 11.71 33.17
CA ASP A 359 -10.14 12.23 33.88
C ASP A 359 -10.51 13.58 34.51
N LYS A 360 -10.54 13.63 35.85
CA LYS A 360 -10.93 14.84 36.59
C LYS A 360 -9.85 15.92 36.57
N ASP A 361 -8.60 15.53 36.35
CA ASP A 361 -7.42 16.38 36.44
C ASP A 361 -6.78 16.59 35.05
N VAL A 362 -7.51 16.28 33.97
CA VAL A 362 -7.02 16.43 32.59
C VAL A 362 -6.56 17.85 32.30
N VAL A 363 -5.38 17.97 31.71
CA VAL A 363 -4.90 19.25 31.18
C VAL A 363 -5.49 19.44 29.79
N ALA A 364 -6.60 20.18 29.71
CA ALA A 364 -7.30 20.49 28.46
C ALA A 364 -7.12 21.96 28.05
N GLU A 365 -6.37 22.24 26.98
CA GLU A 365 -6.06 23.60 26.52
C GLU A 365 -6.23 23.73 25.00
N ASN A 366 -6.70 24.90 24.55
CA ASN A 366 -6.77 25.26 23.11
C ASN A 366 -7.51 24.28 22.18
N ASN A 367 -8.33 23.39 22.72
CA ASN A 367 -9.18 22.51 21.93
C ASN A 367 -10.36 23.31 21.35
N LYS A 368 -10.60 23.19 20.04
CA LYS A 368 -11.54 24.02 19.29
C LYS A 368 -12.51 23.17 18.48
N VAL A 369 -13.63 23.78 18.11
CA VAL A 369 -14.57 23.17 17.17
C VAL A 369 -13.92 23.09 15.80
N VAL A 370 -13.98 21.91 15.17
CA VAL A 370 -13.50 21.70 13.80
C VAL A 370 -14.40 22.41 12.77
N THR A 371 -13.80 22.89 11.69
CA THR A 371 -14.51 23.35 10.49
C THR A 371 -13.99 22.59 9.27
N GLU A 372 -14.76 22.60 8.18
CA GLU A 372 -14.35 22.04 6.91
C GLU A 372 -13.03 22.66 6.40
N ASP A 373 -12.88 23.99 6.50
CA ASP A 373 -11.65 24.68 6.09
C ASP A 373 -10.41 24.21 6.87
N ILE A 374 -10.55 24.02 8.19
CA ILE A 374 -9.47 23.50 9.04
C ILE A 374 -9.10 22.08 8.61
N TYR A 375 -10.09 21.23 8.38
CA TYR A 375 -9.87 19.87 7.92
C TYR A 375 -9.18 19.84 6.55
N ASN A 376 -9.69 20.57 5.56
CA ASN A 376 -9.12 20.60 4.22
C ASN A 376 -7.68 21.10 4.22
N THR A 377 -7.40 22.20 4.94
CA THR A 377 -6.04 22.74 5.08
C THR A 377 -5.09 21.70 5.67
N ARG A 378 -5.47 21.10 6.81
CA ARG A 378 -4.61 20.11 7.50
C ARG A 378 -4.45 18.82 6.70
N ARG A 379 -5.48 18.39 5.96
CA ARG A 379 -5.41 17.26 5.04
C ARG A 379 -4.41 17.51 3.92
N GLU A 380 -4.45 18.68 3.28
CA GLU A 380 -3.52 19.03 2.20
C GLU A 380 -2.08 19.10 2.69
N GLU A 381 -1.84 19.74 3.83
CA GLU A 381 -0.51 19.82 4.45
C GLU A 381 0.04 18.44 4.81
N LEU A 382 -0.79 17.59 5.44
CA LEU A 382 -0.37 16.24 5.81
C LEU A 382 -0.14 15.35 4.58
N LEU A 383 -1.04 15.38 3.61
CA LEU A 383 -0.87 14.60 2.38
C LEU A 383 0.39 15.02 1.63
N LYS A 384 0.67 16.33 1.56
CA LYS A 384 1.92 16.85 0.98
C LYS A 384 3.14 16.28 1.71
N LEU A 385 3.16 16.32 3.05
CA LEU A 385 4.23 15.74 3.86
C LEU A 385 4.43 14.23 3.58
N ILE A 386 3.33 13.46 3.53
CA ILE A 386 3.37 12.03 3.23
C ILE A 386 3.93 11.79 1.82
N ASN A 387 3.46 12.55 0.82
CA ASN A 387 3.91 12.42 -0.56
C ASN A 387 5.38 12.81 -0.74
N GLU A 388 5.86 13.84 -0.05
CA GLU A 388 7.28 14.22 -0.05
C GLU A 388 8.16 13.11 0.52
N LYS A 389 7.69 12.37 1.53
CA LYS A 389 8.47 11.30 2.18
C LYS A 389 8.43 9.97 1.41
N TYR A 390 7.31 9.62 0.78
CA TYR A 390 7.10 8.29 0.23
C TYR A 390 6.62 8.24 -1.23
N GLY A 391 6.52 9.39 -1.91
CA GLY A 391 5.94 9.52 -3.26
C GLY A 391 4.41 9.55 -3.24
N ASP A 392 3.79 10.23 -4.21
CA ASP A 392 2.33 10.30 -4.36
C ASP A 392 1.71 9.05 -4.97
N VAL A 393 2.51 8.29 -5.75
CA VAL A 393 2.18 6.98 -6.33
C VAL A 393 3.04 5.90 -5.69
N HIS A 394 2.41 4.82 -5.24
CA HIS A 394 3.12 3.68 -4.66
C HIS A 394 3.86 2.87 -5.74
N PRO A 395 5.16 2.55 -5.56
CA PRO A 395 6.00 1.96 -6.62
C PRO A 395 5.54 0.57 -7.11
N ALA A 396 5.20 -0.36 -6.20
CA ALA A 396 4.76 -1.70 -6.62
C ALA A 396 3.28 -1.78 -7.04
N ALA A 397 2.39 -1.03 -6.39
CA ALA A 397 0.96 -1.02 -6.72
C ALA A 397 0.60 -0.15 -7.93
N GLY A 398 1.36 0.93 -8.19
CA GLY A 398 1.04 1.90 -9.25
C GLY A 398 -0.22 2.74 -8.97
N PHE A 399 -0.67 2.76 -7.72
CA PHE A 399 -1.83 3.55 -7.26
C PHE A 399 -1.38 4.77 -6.48
N ARG A 400 -2.19 5.83 -6.54
CA ARG A 400 -2.05 6.97 -5.63
C ARG A 400 -2.39 6.60 -4.20
N ARG A 401 -1.89 7.38 -3.25
CA ARG A 401 -2.22 7.22 -1.81
C ARG A 401 -3.67 7.56 -1.49
N VAL A 402 -4.19 8.60 -2.14
CA VAL A 402 -5.59 9.04 -2.06
C VAL A 402 -6.19 9.11 -3.47
N GLY A 403 -7.51 9.08 -3.54
CA GLY A 403 -8.27 8.90 -4.77
C GLY A 403 -8.60 7.43 -5.00
N LEU A 404 -9.69 7.20 -5.74
CA LEU A 404 -10.08 5.84 -6.15
C LEU A 404 -8.92 5.15 -6.88
N GLU A 405 -8.80 3.85 -6.64
CA GLU A 405 -7.78 2.95 -7.19
C GLU A 405 -7.97 2.79 -8.69
N LYS A 406 -7.50 3.80 -9.39
CA LYS A 406 -7.20 3.71 -10.80
C LYS A 406 -5.71 3.40 -10.84
N PRO A 407 -5.31 2.20 -11.27
CA PRO A 407 -3.91 2.00 -11.58
C PRO A 407 -3.58 3.06 -12.62
N ARG A 408 -2.42 3.70 -12.48
CA ARG A 408 -1.97 4.68 -13.48
C ARG A 408 -2.17 4.13 -14.91
N TRP A 409 -2.00 2.82 -15.04
CA TRP A 409 -2.31 2.01 -16.22
C TRP A 409 -3.21 0.83 -15.83
N LEU A 410 -4.48 0.80 -16.26
CA LEU A 410 -5.20 -0.48 -16.30
C LEU A 410 -4.52 -1.35 -17.36
N GLU A 411 -3.82 -2.42 -16.95
CA GLU A 411 -3.34 -3.42 -17.90
C GLU A 411 -4.57 -4.10 -18.52
N GLY A 412 -4.83 -3.82 -19.79
CA GLY A 412 -5.96 -4.36 -20.54
C GLY A 412 -5.51 -5.04 -21.81
N ARG A 413 -6.24 -6.08 -22.23
CA ARG A 413 -6.12 -6.65 -23.58
C ARG A 413 -7.16 -6.00 -24.49
N VAL A 414 -6.84 -5.96 -25.78
CA VAL A 414 -7.85 -5.67 -26.80
C VAL A 414 -8.44 -7.00 -27.25
N VAL A 415 -9.75 -7.16 -27.11
CA VAL A 415 -10.49 -8.41 -27.41
C VAL A 415 -11.70 -8.12 -28.28
N GLU A 416 -12.11 -9.10 -29.09
CA GLU A 416 -13.25 -8.99 -29.99
C GLU A 416 -14.58 -9.19 -29.24
N GLY A 417 -15.50 -8.23 -29.37
CA GLY A 417 -16.90 -8.34 -28.96
C GLY A 417 -17.85 -8.16 -30.15
N GLU A 418 -19.11 -8.58 -29.98
CA GLU A 418 -20.13 -8.72 -31.05
C GLU A 418 -20.39 -7.45 -31.90
N ASN A 419 -19.94 -6.27 -31.46
CA ASN A 419 -20.14 -4.99 -32.13
C ASN A 419 -18.86 -4.37 -32.75
N GLY A 420 -17.75 -5.12 -32.82
CA GLY A 420 -16.57 -4.73 -33.62
C GLY A 420 -15.74 -3.55 -33.06
N LYS A 421 -15.93 -3.14 -31.81
CA LYS A 421 -15.09 -2.12 -31.13
C LYS A 421 -15.03 -2.41 -29.63
N VAL A 422 -14.02 -3.12 -29.12
CA VAL A 422 -13.84 -3.28 -27.67
C VAL A 422 -12.36 -3.35 -27.29
N ILE A 423 -11.96 -2.50 -26.33
CA ILE A 423 -10.82 -2.75 -25.45
C ILE A 423 -11.48 -2.97 -24.08
N ASP A 424 -11.28 -4.11 -23.43
CA ASP A 424 -12.11 -4.55 -22.27
C ASP A 424 -12.12 -3.52 -21.13
N SER A 425 -10.98 -2.89 -20.86
CA SER A 425 -10.87 -1.82 -19.85
C SER A 425 -11.48 -0.50 -20.31
N VAL A 426 -11.37 -0.16 -21.60
CA VAL A 426 -11.89 1.08 -22.19
C VAL A 426 -13.40 1.06 -22.34
N GLN A 427 -14.04 -0.10 -22.52
CA GLN A 427 -15.49 -0.15 -22.73
C GLN A 427 -16.28 0.28 -21.49
N SER A 428 -15.76 0.00 -20.29
CA SER A 428 -16.29 0.56 -19.04
C SER A 428 -16.17 2.10 -18.98
N SER A 429 -15.22 2.66 -19.72
CA SER A 429 -14.86 4.08 -19.70
C SER A 429 -15.43 4.92 -20.85
N LEU A 430 -15.62 4.32 -22.05
CA LEU A 430 -16.38 4.91 -23.17
C LEU A 430 -17.80 5.29 -22.71
N ASN A 431 -18.36 4.52 -21.78
CA ASN A 431 -19.67 4.79 -21.18
C ASN A 431 -19.68 5.99 -20.21
N GLN A 432 -18.53 6.62 -19.93
CA GLN A 432 -18.41 7.73 -18.97
C GLN A 432 -18.17 9.10 -19.64
N GLY A 433 -18.13 9.20 -20.97
CA GLY A 433 -17.95 10.49 -21.66
C GLY A 433 -16.56 11.13 -21.49
N LYS A 434 -15.53 10.35 -21.12
CA LYS A 434 -14.16 10.82 -20.88
C LYS A 434 -13.23 10.50 -22.05
N LEU A 435 -12.13 11.26 -22.15
CA LEU A 435 -11.01 10.88 -23.03
C LEU A 435 -10.42 9.54 -22.62
N ILE A 436 -9.90 8.81 -23.60
CA ILE A 436 -9.24 7.52 -23.42
C ILE A 436 -7.78 7.66 -23.81
N VAL A 437 -6.87 7.20 -22.96
CA VAL A 437 -5.44 7.29 -23.18
C VAL A 437 -4.84 5.89 -23.14
N LEU A 438 -4.43 5.39 -24.30
CA LEU A 438 -3.71 4.13 -24.44
C LEU A 438 -2.20 4.42 -24.33
N PHE A 439 -1.54 3.82 -23.35
CA PHE A 439 -0.09 3.70 -23.33
C PHE A 439 0.31 2.38 -23.96
N VAL A 440 0.90 2.44 -25.15
CA VAL A 440 1.44 1.27 -25.85
C VAL A 440 2.87 1.06 -25.40
N PHE A 441 3.20 -0.13 -24.91
CA PHE A 441 4.53 -0.47 -24.37
C PHE A 441 4.99 -1.87 -24.79
N THR A 442 6.26 -2.22 -24.64
CA THR A 442 6.73 -3.61 -24.81
C THR A 442 7.50 -4.08 -23.58
N ARG A 443 7.24 -5.31 -23.15
CA ARG A 443 8.05 -6.04 -22.16
C ARG A 443 8.67 -7.29 -22.76
N ASP A 444 8.73 -7.40 -24.10
CA ASP A 444 9.38 -8.52 -24.75
C ASP A 444 10.88 -8.50 -24.44
N VAL A 445 11.31 -9.44 -23.61
CA VAL A 445 12.70 -9.66 -23.21
C VAL A 445 13.65 -9.93 -24.39
N LYS A 446 13.13 -10.22 -25.59
CA LYS A 446 13.91 -10.30 -26.83
C LYS A 446 14.11 -8.93 -27.49
N ASP A 447 13.26 -7.95 -27.22
CA ASP A 447 13.35 -6.55 -27.67
C ASP A 447 13.85 -5.62 -26.54
N LYS A 448 15.12 -5.81 -26.15
CA LYS A 448 15.74 -5.03 -25.06
C LYS A 448 15.60 -3.52 -25.22
N ARG A 449 15.82 -3.02 -26.44
CA ARG A 449 15.74 -1.58 -26.74
C ARG A 449 14.31 -1.07 -26.59
N GLY A 450 13.33 -1.83 -27.07
CA GLY A 450 11.92 -1.50 -26.89
C GLY A 450 11.53 -1.45 -25.41
N THR A 451 11.96 -2.44 -24.62
CA THR A 451 11.68 -2.48 -23.18
C THR A 451 12.33 -1.31 -22.44
N GLU A 452 13.61 -1.04 -22.66
CA GLU A 452 14.31 0.14 -22.09
C GLU A 452 13.58 1.44 -22.46
N THR A 453 13.17 1.57 -23.72
CA THR A 453 12.43 2.75 -24.21
C THR A 453 11.06 2.89 -23.53
N SER A 454 10.35 1.79 -23.28
CA SER A 454 9.08 1.78 -22.56
C SER A 454 9.26 2.19 -21.11
N THR A 455 10.25 1.64 -20.42
CA THR A 455 10.54 1.96 -19.01
C THR A 455 10.96 3.41 -18.83
N GLU A 456 11.86 3.92 -19.69
CA GLU A 456 12.29 5.32 -19.65
C GLU A 456 11.12 6.28 -19.90
N PHE A 457 10.28 5.98 -20.89
CA PHE A 457 9.12 6.79 -21.21
C PHE A 457 8.06 6.79 -20.09
N GLU A 458 7.82 5.63 -19.47
CA GLU A 458 6.96 5.52 -18.31
C GLU A 458 7.48 6.41 -17.18
N ARG A 459 8.76 6.28 -16.84
CA ARG A 459 9.41 7.03 -15.76
C ARG A 459 9.50 8.56 -16.00
N GLU A 460 9.76 9.00 -17.23
CA GLU A 460 10.12 10.41 -17.49
C GLU A 460 8.97 11.27 -18.00
N VAL A 461 7.92 10.64 -18.52
CA VAL A 461 6.81 11.36 -19.16
C VAL A 461 5.51 11.03 -18.50
N LEU A 462 5.22 9.74 -18.42
CA LEU A 462 3.99 9.28 -17.82
C LEU A 462 4.02 9.47 -16.31
N ASP A 463 5.20 9.32 -15.69
CA ASP A 463 5.38 9.35 -14.25
C ASP A 463 5.35 10.74 -13.60
N ASP A 464 5.42 11.79 -14.41
CA ASP A 464 5.30 13.19 -13.99
C ASP A 464 3.97 13.48 -13.26
N GLU A 465 4.04 14.24 -12.16
CA GLU A 465 2.89 14.53 -11.28
C GLU A 465 1.76 15.26 -12.03
N ALA A 466 2.10 16.23 -12.88
CA ALA A 466 1.13 17.05 -13.60
C ALA A 466 0.47 16.25 -14.73
N VAL A 467 1.22 15.39 -15.42
CA VAL A 467 0.66 14.41 -16.35
C VAL A 467 -0.30 13.47 -15.61
N GLY A 468 0.11 12.94 -14.46
CA GLY A 468 -0.71 12.05 -13.64
C GLY A 468 -2.08 12.67 -13.31
N LYS A 469 -2.11 13.93 -12.87
CA LYS A 469 -3.37 14.64 -12.55
C LYS A 469 -4.33 14.72 -13.74
N LEU A 470 -3.80 14.95 -14.95
CA LEU A 470 -4.63 14.97 -16.16
C LEU A 470 -5.13 13.58 -16.55
N LEU A 471 -4.29 12.56 -16.34
CA LEU A 471 -4.64 11.18 -16.63
C LEU A 471 -5.70 10.62 -15.67
N ASP A 472 -5.77 11.09 -14.42
CA ASP A 472 -6.80 10.68 -13.45
C ASP A 472 -8.24 11.02 -13.92
N ASP A 473 -8.37 12.07 -14.74
CA ASP A 473 -9.61 12.50 -15.40
C ASP A 473 -9.90 11.71 -16.70
N CYS A 474 -8.93 10.93 -17.17
CA CYS A 474 -9.02 10.13 -18.38
C CYS A 474 -9.27 8.65 -18.06
N ALA A 475 -9.56 7.88 -19.10
CA ALA A 475 -9.57 6.43 -19.07
C ALA A 475 -8.23 5.90 -19.57
N THR A 476 -7.31 5.56 -18.66
CA THR A 476 -5.95 5.14 -19.03
C THR A 476 -5.79 3.63 -19.11
N VAL A 477 -5.18 3.16 -20.19
CA VAL A 477 -4.99 1.71 -20.45
C VAL A 477 -3.58 1.44 -20.95
N GLY A 478 -2.90 0.50 -20.30
CA GLY A 478 -1.66 -0.05 -20.80
C GLY A 478 -1.93 -1.14 -21.84
N VAL A 479 -1.30 -1.05 -23.02
CA VAL A 479 -1.40 -2.03 -24.11
C VAL A 479 -0.01 -2.58 -24.43
N GLN A 480 0.19 -3.87 -24.17
CA GLN A 480 1.48 -4.53 -24.42
C GLN A 480 1.62 -4.96 -25.89
N LEU A 481 2.72 -4.55 -26.52
CA LEU A 481 3.17 -5.02 -27.82
C LEU A 481 3.61 -6.48 -27.69
N GLY A 482 3.06 -7.35 -28.53
CA GLY A 482 3.36 -8.78 -28.52
C GLY A 482 2.19 -9.64 -28.07
N ASP A 483 1.12 -9.05 -27.52
CA ASP A 483 -0.18 -9.71 -27.51
C ASP A 483 -0.56 -10.04 -28.97
N ASP A 484 -1.31 -11.13 -29.19
CA ASP A 484 -1.88 -11.52 -30.50
C ASP A 484 -2.93 -10.51 -31.02
N LEU A 485 -2.75 -9.23 -30.71
CA LEU A 485 -3.46 -8.07 -31.21
C LEU A 485 -3.64 -8.17 -32.72
N PRO A 486 -4.89 -8.41 -33.17
CA PRO A 486 -5.21 -8.52 -34.58
C PRO A 486 -4.71 -7.30 -35.36
N ARG A 487 -4.31 -7.50 -36.62
CA ARG A 487 -3.76 -6.41 -37.45
C ARG A 487 -4.78 -5.28 -37.66
N ASP A 488 -6.05 -5.63 -37.76
CA ASP A 488 -7.16 -4.69 -37.89
C ASP A 488 -7.37 -3.87 -36.61
N VAL A 489 -7.18 -4.48 -35.42
CA VAL A 489 -7.18 -3.77 -34.13
C VAL A 489 -6.06 -2.74 -34.09
N LYS A 490 -4.84 -3.13 -34.45
CA LYS A 490 -3.70 -2.19 -34.47
C LYS A 490 -3.97 -1.01 -35.40
N LYS A 491 -4.52 -1.30 -36.58
CA LYS A 491 -4.90 -0.28 -37.57
C LYS A 491 -6.03 0.63 -37.06
N ARG A 492 -7.03 0.08 -36.37
CA ARG A 492 -8.22 0.80 -35.89
C ARG A 492 -7.89 1.85 -34.82
N TYR A 493 -6.92 1.56 -33.96
CA TYR A 493 -6.53 2.42 -32.84
C TYR A 493 -5.15 3.09 -33.03
N GLY A 494 -4.63 3.13 -34.26
CA GLY A 494 -3.34 3.79 -34.54
C GLY A 494 -2.14 3.18 -33.80
N ILE A 495 -2.23 1.92 -33.36
CA ILE A 495 -1.19 1.26 -32.56
C ILE A 495 0.01 0.91 -33.45
N SER A 496 1.13 1.59 -33.22
CA SER A 496 2.39 1.32 -33.92
C SER A 496 3.13 0.14 -33.31
N LYS A 497 4.26 -0.24 -33.92
CA LYS A 497 5.14 -1.30 -33.39
C LYS A 497 6.14 -0.80 -32.34
N SER A 498 6.01 0.44 -31.90
CA SER A 498 6.91 1.10 -30.96
C SER A 498 6.12 1.71 -29.80
N PRO A 499 6.75 1.92 -28.63
CA PRO A 499 6.08 2.56 -27.51
C PRO A 499 5.57 3.95 -27.85
N GLN A 500 4.32 4.24 -27.51
CA GLN A 500 3.64 5.51 -27.82
C GLN A 500 2.43 5.72 -26.93
N VAL A 501 1.86 6.93 -27.00
CA VAL A 501 0.55 7.25 -26.42
C VAL A 501 -0.46 7.43 -27.54
N VAL A 502 -1.68 6.94 -27.34
CA VAL A 502 -2.83 7.19 -28.21
C VAL A 502 -3.94 7.79 -27.35
N ILE A 503 -4.43 8.97 -27.71
CA ILE A 503 -5.55 9.66 -27.10
C ILE A 503 -6.77 9.49 -28.02
N LEU A 504 -7.85 8.95 -27.49
CA LEU A 504 -9.12 8.76 -28.19
C LEU A 504 -10.22 9.59 -27.51
N ASN A 505 -11.16 10.06 -28.31
CA ASN A 505 -12.41 10.65 -27.85
C ASN A 505 -13.34 9.57 -27.24
N PRO A 506 -14.39 9.96 -26.49
CA PRO A 506 -15.35 9.01 -25.91
C PRO A 506 -16.13 8.16 -26.93
N ASP A 507 -16.09 8.48 -28.23
CA ASP A 507 -16.68 7.68 -29.31
C ASP A 507 -15.68 6.68 -29.93
N GLY A 508 -14.44 6.68 -29.45
CA GLY A 508 -13.32 5.87 -29.92
C GLY A 508 -12.62 6.42 -31.15
N SER A 509 -12.94 7.63 -31.62
CA SER A 509 -12.16 8.31 -32.66
C SER A 509 -10.81 8.78 -32.12
N GLU A 510 -9.77 8.75 -32.95
CA GLU A 510 -8.43 9.19 -32.55
C GLU A 510 -8.38 10.73 -32.47
N ALA A 511 -8.05 11.27 -31.30
CA ALA A 511 -7.74 12.68 -31.11
C ALA A 511 -6.26 12.95 -31.38
N TRP A 512 -5.38 12.06 -30.89
CA TRP A 512 -3.94 12.19 -31.11
C TRP A 512 -3.22 10.86 -30.91
N SER A 513 -2.15 10.60 -31.66
CA SER A 513 -1.22 9.50 -31.37
C SER A 513 0.23 9.93 -31.59
N GLY A 514 1.14 9.37 -30.77
CA GLY A 514 2.57 9.59 -30.94
C GLY A 514 3.39 9.36 -29.67
N LYS A 515 4.71 9.52 -29.78
CA LYS A 515 5.63 9.50 -28.64
C LYS A 515 5.97 10.94 -28.26
N PRO A 516 5.44 11.49 -27.15
CA PRO A 516 5.81 12.82 -26.70
C PRO A 516 7.27 12.85 -26.23
N ASN A 517 7.95 13.98 -26.44
CA ASN A 517 9.37 14.13 -26.12
C ASN A 517 9.64 14.34 -24.61
N ASN A 518 8.63 14.74 -23.84
CA ASN A 518 8.68 14.96 -22.39
C ASN A 518 7.25 15.12 -21.82
N ALA A 519 7.12 15.17 -20.49
CA ALA A 519 5.86 15.41 -19.77
C ALA A 519 5.09 16.64 -20.27
N LYS A 520 5.77 17.79 -20.42
CA LYS A 520 5.15 19.04 -20.89
C LYS A 520 4.51 18.92 -22.27
N ALA A 521 5.11 18.14 -23.17
CA ALA A 521 4.56 17.89 -24.49
C ALA A 521 3.27 17.05 -24.42
N LEU A 522 3.22 16.05 -23.51
CA LEU A 522 2.03 15.24 -23.30
C LEU A 522 0.90 16.04 -22.64
N ILE A 523 1.21 16.86 -21.62
CA ILE A 523 0.25 17.77 -20.96
C ILE A 523 -0.51 18.59 -22.00
N LYS A 524 0.22 19.26 -22.90
CA LYS A 524 -0.39 20.08 -23.97
C LYS A 524 -1.33 19.28 -24.88
N LYS A 525 -1.03 17.99 -25.13
CA LYS A 525 -1.88 17.12 -25.95
C LYS A 525 -3.15 16.70 -25.23
N LEU A 526 -3.04 16.38 -23.94
CA LEU A 526 -4.19 16.04 -23.10
C LEU A 526 -5.12 17.26 -22.92
N GLU A 527 -4.57 18.44 -22.65
CA GLU A 527 -5.35 19.68 -22.53
C GLU A 527 -6.07 20.02 -23.84
N SER A 528 -5.37 20.00 -24.98
CA SER A 528 -5.97 20.26 -26.29
C SER A 528 -7.14 19.32 -26.59
N ALA A 529 -6.97 18.02 -26.34
CA ALA A 529 -8.03 17.04 -26.55
C ALA A 529 -9.23 17.25 -25.62
N ARG A 530 -9.00 17.71 -24.38
CA ARG A 530 -10.09 18.04 -23.43
C ARG A 530 -10.85 19.28 -23.86
N ASP A 531 -10.15 20.31 -24.33
CA ASP A 531 -10.75 21.56 -24.79
C ASP A 531 -11.63 21.32 -26.03
N GLU A 532 -11.16 20.51 -26.98
CA GLU A 532 -11.94 20.08 -28.15
C GLU A 532 -13.19 19.29 -27.74
N LEU A 533 -13.08 18.42 -26.73
CA LEU A 533 -14.21 17.66 -26.22
C LEU A 533 -15.26 18.56 -25.52
N ALA A 534 -14.81 19.60 -24.81
CA ALA A 534 -15.68 20.56 -24.13
C ALA A 534 -16.37 21.53 -25.11
N ASN A 535 -15.73 21.85 -26.23
CA ASN A 535 -16.23 22.79 -27.24
C ASN A 535 -16.14 22.21 -28.66
N PRO A 536 -17.01 21.25 -29.04
CA PRO A 536 -16.92 20.51 -30.30
C PRO A 536 -17.26 21.32 -31.58
N GLY A 537 -17.11 22.64 -31.57
CA GLY A 537 -17.45 23.54 -32.69
C GLY A 537 -16.78 24.91 -32.66
N GLY A 538 -15.64 25.06 -32.00
CA GLY A 538 -14.87 26.31 -32.01
C GLY A 538 -13.98 26.41 -33.25
N ASP A 539 -14.58 26.83 -34.38
CA ASP A 539 -13.86 27.50 -35.47
C ASP A 539 -13.79 29.01 -35.21
#